data_AF-G7E3H6-F1
#
_entry.id   AF-G7E3H6-F1
#
_cell.length_a   1.000
_cell.length_b   1.000
_cell.length_c   1.000
_cell.angle_alpha   90.00
_cell.angle_beta   90.00
_cell.angle_gamma   90.00
#
_symmetry.space_group_name_H-M   'P 1'
#
loop_
_entity.id
_entity.type
_entity.pdbx_description
1 polymer ?
#
loop_
_entity_poly.entity_id
_entity_poly.type
_entity_poly.pdbx_seq_one_letter_code
_entity_poly.pdbx_strand_id
1 'polypeptide(L)'
;MARRRPRARKNAIGRAACSFAALSTLFAATSQASPVATPHDRRAYLPSFGMGYGASTSANATETYVCKPLSACQTCTPDELHNDPACAPYGNKISLSCLYVPADADSTLARKRRRKRDAQGLADESVDGEETESDTSIDGEADEASKAIEQGLLGQVELDRPCARVVAKERADFGEFVLCNVAFALLGLGVLSFRQRSLAAQQYLRSHRRDASEYMRSIK
;
A
#
# COMPACT_ATOMS: atom_id res chain seq x y z
N MET A 1 69.84 -41.67 -23.99
CA MET A 1 69.56 -40.30 -23.48
C MET A 1 68.40 -39.69 -24.28
N ALA A 2 67.16 -39.72 -23.76
CA ALA A 2 65.99 -39.17 -24.43
C ALA A 2 65.40 -38.02 -23.60
N ARG A 3 65.68 -36.78 -23.98
CA ARG A 3 65.13 -35.58 -23.34
C ARG A 3 63.65 -35.44 -23.73
N ARG A 4 62.74 -35.78 -22.81
CA ARG A 4 61.30 -35.52 -22.96
C ARG A 4 61.07 -34.00 -22.91
N ARG A 5 60.63 -33.42 -24.04
CA ARG A 5 60.23 -32.01 -24.12
C ARG A 5 58.92 -31.80 -23.36
N PRO A 6 58.79 -30.73 -22.56
CA PRO A 6 57.54 -30.44 -21.85
C PRO A 6 56.46 -30.02 -22.85
N ARG A 7 55.30 -30.67 -22.76
CA ARG A 7 54.11 -30.31 -23.53
C ARG A 7 53.59 -28.96 -23.02
N ALA A 8 53.67 -27.94 -23.86
CA ALA A 8 53.05 -26.65 -23.65
C ALA A 8 51.52 -26.83 -23.50
N ARG A 9 51.03 -26.79 -22.26
CA ARG A 9 49.60 -26.63 -21.97
C ARG A 9 49.19 -25.24 -22.45
N LYS A 10 48.56 -25.18 -23.62
CA LYS A 10 47.88 -23.99 -24.12
C LYS A 10 46.70 -23.71 -23.18
N ASN A 11 46.85 -22.72 -22.31
CA ASN A 11 45.78 -22.23 -21.45
C ASN A 11 44.71 -21.56 -22.32
N ALA A 12 43.64 -22.30 -22.62
CA ALA A 12 42.45 -21.80 -23.30
C ALA A 12 41.52 -21.04 -22.33
N ILE A 13 42.06 -20.14 -21.50
CA ILE A 13 41.31 -19.35 -20.49
C ILE A 13 41.43 -17.85 -20.81
N GLY A 14 41.44 -17.49 -22.09
CA GLY A 14 41.79 -16.13 -22.55
C GLY A 14 40.78 -15.44 -23.46
N ARG A 15 39.51 -15.87 -23.53
CA ARG A 15 38.54 -15.29 -24.49
C ARG A 15 37.14 -14.96 -23.98
N ALA A 16 36.88 -15.00 -22.67
CA ALA A 16 35.57 -14.67 -22.12
C ALA A 16 35.52 -13.32 -21.36
N ALA A 17 36.45 -12.39 -21.62
CA ALA A 17 36.57 -11.14 -20.83
C ALA A 17 36.18 -9.85 -21.57
N CYS A 18 35.81 -9.88 -22.86
CA CYS A 18 35.53 -8.65 -23.62
C CYS A 18 34.07 -8.45 -24.07
N SER A 19 33.12 -9.29 -23.66
CA SER A 19 31.71 -9.17 -24.10
C SER A 19 30.76 -8.58 -23.05
N PHE A 20 31.24 -8.16 -21.88
CA PHE A 20 30.37 -7.58 -20.83
C PHE A 20 30.35 -6.05 -20.79
N ALA A 21 31.25 -5.37 -21.50
CA ALA A 21 31.26 -3.89 -21.54
C ALA A 21 30.18 -3.29 -22.45
N ALA A 22 29.49 -4.10 -23.28
CA ALA A 22 28.48 -3.61 -24.22
C ALA A 22 27.02 -3.71 -23.70
N LEU A 23 26.79 -4.32 -22.53
CA LEU A 23 25.44 -4.50 -21.97
C LEU A 23 25.12 -3.58 -20.78
N SER A 24 26.06 -2.72 -20.36
CA SER A 24 25.88 -1.81 -19.22
C SER A 24 25.33 -0.42 -19.59
N THR A 25 25.15 -0.11 -20.88
CA THR A 25 24.68 1.22 -21.33
C THR A 25 23.18 1.30 -21.62
N LEU A 26 22.40 0.24 -21.40
CA LEU A 26 20.94 0.23 -21.65
C LEU A 26 20.05 0.34 -20.40
N PHE A 27 20.61 0.42 -19.19
CA PHE A 27 19.83 0.56 -17.95
C PHE A 27 19.96 1.94 -17.27
N ALA A 28 20.20 3.00 -18.07
CA ALA A 28 20.23 4.39 -17.60
C ALA A 28 18.90 5.15 -17.80
N ALA A 29 17.82 4.46 -18.13
CA ALA A 29 16.46 5.00 -18.19
C ALA A 29 15.58 3.92 -17.55
N THR A 30 14.86 4.09 -16.44
CA THR A 30 14.16 5.25 -15.89
C THR A 30 13.95 4.99 -14.40
N SER A 31 14.68 5.65 -13.50
CA SER A 31 14.28 5.73 -12.09
C SER A 31 13.94 7.18 -11.80
N GLN A 32 12.78 7.60 -12.30
CA GLN A 32 12.11 8.75 -11.71
C GLN A 32 11.64 8.29 -10.33
N ALA A 33 12.48 8.57 -9.32
CA ALA A 33 12.07 8.53 -7.94
C ALA A 33 10.84 9.43 -7.80
N SER A 34 9.66 8.81 -7.70
CA SER A 34 8.46 9.53 -7.30
C SER A 34 8.72 10.13 -5.92
N PRO A 35 8.36 11.40 -5.69
CA PRO A 35 8.56 12.04 -4.40
C PRO A 35 7.87 11.19 -3.32
N VAL A 36 8.66 10.81 -2.32
CA VAL A 36 8.18 10.17 -1.09
C VAL A 36 7.15 11.11 -0.49
N ALA A 37 5.88 10.73 -0.58
CA ALA A 37 4.80 11.38 0.14
C ALA A 37 5.09 11.20 1.63
N THR A 38 5.46 12.30 2.28
CA THR A 38 5.67 12.37 3.72
C THR A 38 4.37 12.04 4.45
N PRO A 39 4.43 11.44 5.65
CA PRO A 39 3.26 11.13 6.46
C PRO A 39 2.76 12.42 7.13
N HIS A 40 2.21 13.35 6.35
CA HIS A 40 1.42 14.44 6.89
C HIS A 40 -0.03 13.98 7.05
N ASP A 41 -0.38 13.79 8.32
CA ASP A 41 -1.66 14.11 8.92
C ASP A 41 -2.91 13.43 8.32
N ARG A 42 -3.56 12.59 9.15
CA ARG A 42 -4.91 12.05 8.91
C ARG A 42 -6.00 13.13 9.00
N ARG A 43 -5.70 14.38 8.64
CA ARG A 43 -6.69 15.36 8.23
C ARG A 43 -6.67 15.38 6.72
N ALA A 44 -7.71 14.80 6.14
CA ALA A 44 -8.02 14.95 4.73
C ALA A 44 -8.06 16.44 4.37
N TYR A 45 -6.93 16.99 3.91
CA TYR A 45 -6.95 18.09 2.96
C TYR A 45 -7.51 17.48 1.68
N LEU A 46 -8.84 17.47 1.59
CA LEU A 46 -9.49 17.53 0.29
C LEU A 46 -8.89 18.76 -0.39
N PRO A 47 -8.16 18.62 -1.51
CA PRO A 47 -7.84 19.79 -2.29
C PRO A 47 -9.18 20.43 -2.62
N SER A 48 -9.29 21.71 -2.30
CA SER A 48 -10.42 22.55 -2.63
C SER A 48 -10.46 22.77 -4.15
N PHE A 49 -10.54 21.68 -4.93
CA PHE A 49 -11.01 21.72 -6.29
C PHE A 49 -12.51 21.95 -6.17
N GLY A 50 -12.91 23.17 -6.53
CA GLY A 50 -14.30 23.62 -6.60
C GLY A 50 -15.10 22.89 -7.66
N MET A 51 -15.27 21.57 -7.48
CA MET A 51 -16.34 20.78 -8.07
C MET A 51 -16.99 19.96 -6.96
N GLY A 52 -17.88 20.62 -6.23
CA GLY A 52 -19.27 20.19 -6.18
C GLY A 52 -19.65 18.85 -5.55
N TYR A 53 -18.80 18.15 -4.83
CA TYR A 53 -19.25 17.13 -3.86
C TYR A 53 -19.28 17.73 -2.45
N GLY A 54 -19.86 18.93 -2.35
CA GLY A 54 -20.24 19.47 -1.07
C GLY A 54 -21.33 18.55 -0.50
N ALA A 55 -21.07 18.02 0.69
CA ALA A 55 -22.13 17.94 1.68
C ALA A 55 -22.87 19.28 1.59
N SER A 56 -24.10 19.24 1.10
CA SER A 56 -24.89 20.42 0.87
C SER A 56 -25.13 21.05 2.23
N THR A 57 -24.28 22.00 2.63
CA THR A 57 -24.61 22.99 3.66
C THR A 57 -25.60 23.98 3.04
N SER A 58 -26.69 23.45 2.49
CA SER A 58 -27.92 24.18 2.36
C SER A 58 -28.39 24.39 3.79
N ALA A 59 -28.45 25.65 4.23
CA ALA A 59 -28.94 26.03 5.56
C ALA A 59 -30.43 25.69 5.79
N ASN A 60 -31.00 24.77 4.99
CA ASN A 60 -32.43 24.46 5.01
C ASN A 60 -32.79 22.99 4.74
N ALA A 61 -31.85 22.04 4.74
CA ALA A 61 -32.18 20.61 4.84
C ALA A 61 -30.97 19.82 5.33
N THR A 62 -31.07 19.27 6.53
CA THR A 62 -30.07 18.48 7.26
C THR A 62 -29.96 17.05 6.70
N GLU A 63 -29.78 16.89 5.40
CA GLU A 63 -29.61 15.57 4.79
C GLU A 63 -28.20 15.05 5.00
N THR A 64 -28.06 13.99 5.80
CA THR A 64 -26.74 13.46 6.16
C THR A 64 -26.57 12.09 5.53
N TYR A 65 -25.66 11.95 4.55
CA TYR A 65 -25.30 10.65 4.02
C TYR A 65 -24.19 10.02 4.86
N VAL A 66 -24.36 8.75 5.22
CA VAL A 66 -23.32 7.95 5.88
C VAL A 66 -22.79 6.92 4.88
N CYS A 67 -21.56 7.13 4.41
CA CYS A 67 -20.91 6.27 3.44
C CYS A 67 -19.95 5.28 4.09
N LYS A 68 -20.02 4.01 3.68
CA LYS A 68 -19.09 2.94 4.07
C LYS A 68 -18.37 2.38 2.84
N PRO A 69 -17.06 2.07 2.94
CA PRO A 69 -16.36 1.42 1.84
C PRO A 69 -16.93 0.03 1.57
N LEU A 70 -17.26 -0.23 0.31
CA LEU A 70 -17.79 -1.51 -0.16
C LEU A 70 -16.66 -2.43 -0.63
N SER A 71 -15.64 -1.86 -1.28
CA SER A 71 -14.50 -2.58 -1.84
C SER A 71 -13.16 -2.06 -1.32
N ALA A 72 -12.08 -2.81 -1.56
CA ALA A 72 -10.73 -2.29 -1.38
C ALA A 72 -10.39 -1.28 -2.48
N CYS A 73 -9.33 -0.49 -2.28
CA CYS A 73 -8.82 0.40 -3.31
C CYS A 73 -8.30 -0.42 -4.51
N GLN A 74 -8.86 -0.18 -5.69
CA GLN A 74 -8.51 -0.87 -6.93
C GLN A 74 -7.87 0.10 -7.91
N THR A 75 -6.92 -0.41 -8.69
CA THR A 75 -6.33 0.31 -9.82
C THR A 75 -7.36 0.45 -10.92
N CYS A 76 -7.51 1.67 -11.44
CA CYS A 76 -8.38 1.91 -12.58
C CYS A 76 -7.84 1.22 -13.83
N THR A 77 -8.74 0.70 -14.66
CA THR A 77 -8.38 0.23 -16.00
C THR A 77 -7.95 1.42 -16.89
N PRO A 78 -7.18 1.20 -17.96
CA PRO A 78 -6.72 2.28 -18.84
C PRO A 78 -7.87 3.10 -19.46
N ASP A 79 -9.03 2.46 -19.69
CA ASP A 79 -10.23 3.11 -20.22
C ASP A 79 -10.93 3.97 -19.15
N GLU A 80 -11.00 3.49 -17.90
CA GLU A 80 -11.58 4.25 -16.79
C GLU A 80 -10.71 5.44 -16.40
N LEU A 81 -9.38 5.33 -16.54
CA LEU A 81 -8.45 6.36 -16.11
C LEU A 81 -8.74 7.74 -16.71
N HIS A 82 -9.28 7.79 -17.93
CA HIS A 82 -9.60 9.03 -18.64
C HIS A 82 -11.08 9.43 -18.55
N ASN A 83 -11.97 8.45 -18.40
CA ASN A 83 -13.41 8.67 -18.46
C ASN A 83 -14.06 8.81 -17.07
N ASP A 84 -13.46 8.20 -16.04
CA ASP A 84 -14.00 8.17 -14.69
C ASP A 84 -13.30 9.23 -13.82
N PRO A 85 -14.01 10.27 -13.34
CA PRO A 85 -13.44 11.29 -12.48
C PRO A 85 -12.97 10.72 -11.13
N ALA A 86 -13.51 9.58 -10.69
CA ALA A 86 -13.06 8.93 -9.45
C ALA A 86 -11.63 8.39 -9.56
N CYS A 87 -11.11 8.21 -10.77
CA CYS A 87 -9.75 7.75 -10.99
C CYS A 87 -8.70 8.89 -10.89
N ALA A 88 -9.09 10.15 -11.02
CA ALA A 88 -8.16 11.28 -10.92
C ALA A 88 -7.98 11.74 -9.46
N PRO A 89 -6.76 12.12 -9.01
CA PRO A 89 -5.48 12.16 -9.72
C PRO A 89 -4.61 10.89 -9.57
N TYR A 90 -5.07 9.89 -8.80
CA TYR A 90 -4.20 8.81 -8.32
C TYR A 90 -4.22 7.54 -9.16
N GLY A 91 -5.10 7.44 -10.15
CA GLY A 91 -5.32 6.23 -10.95
C GLY A 91 -5.91 5.05 -10.16
N ASN A 92 -6.47 5.31 -8.98
CA ASN A 92 -7.08 4.30 -8.13
C ASN A 92 -8.42 4.78 -7.59
N LYS A 93 -9.40 3.88 -7.55
CA LYS A 93 -10.76 4.15 -7.05
C LYS A 93 -11.20 3.15 -5.98
N ILE A 94 -12.16 3.56 -5.16
CA ILE A 94 -12.83 2.73 -4.18
C ILE A 94 -14.34 2.97 -4.25
N SER A 95 -15.11 1.88 -4.25
CA SER A 95 -16.58 1.95 -4.28
C SER A 95 -17.11 2.08 -2.87
N LEU A 96 -18.02 3.03 -2.66
CA LEU A 96 -18.69 3.31 -1.41
C LEU A 96 -20.17 2.94 -1.51
N SER A 97 -20.73 2.40 -0.43
CA SER A 97 -22.16 2.31 -0.21
C SER A 97 -22.59 3.44 0.74
N CYS A 98 -23.40 4.37 0.23
CA CYS A 98 -23.91 5.49 0.99
C CYS A 98 -25.38 5.26 1.38
N LEU A 99 -25.69 5.42 2.67
CA LEU A 99 -27.05 5.36 3.19
C LEU A 99 -27.53 6.75 3.57
N TYR A 100 -28.75 7.09 3.18
CA TYR A 100 -29.41 8.33 3.56
C TYR A 100 -29.86 8.25 5.04
N VAL A 101 -29.48 9.25 5.84
CA VAL A 101 -29.94 9.38 7.22
C VAL A 101 -30.75 10.68 7.33
N PRO A 102 -32.09 10.60 7.52
CA PRO A 102 -32.90 11.79 7.76
C PRO A 102 -32.52 12.41 9.11
N ALA A 103 -32.39 13.73 9.14
CA ALA A 103 -31.97 14.49 10.32
C ALA A 103 -32.82 14.23 11.58
N ASP A 104 -34.10 13.94 11.39
CA ASP A 104 -35.09 13.82 12.46
C ASP A 104 -34.98 12.49 13.22
N ALA A 105 -34.22 11.52 12.69
CA ALA A 105 -33.93 10.27 13.39
C ALA A 105 -32.99 10.49 14.58
N ASP A 106 -32.10 11.49 14.53
CA ASP A 106 -31.14 11.76 15.59
C ASP A 106 -31.79 12.53 16.76
N SER A 107 -32.75 13.41 16.46
CA SER A 107 -33.48 14.17 17.49
C SER A 107 -34.39 13.29 18.35
N THR A 108 -35.03 12.27 17.75
CA THR A 108 -35.87 11.29 18.48
C THR A 108 -35.04 10.33 19.34
N LEU A 109 -33.90 9.84 18.83
CA LEU A 109 -32.96 9.01 19.61
C LEU A 109 -32.29 9.80 20.74
N ALA A 110 -31.91 11.06 20.49
CA ALA A 110 -31.37 11.95 21.51
C ALA A 110 -32.41 12.24 22.62
N ARG A 111 -33.67 12.48 22.25
CA ARG A 111 -34.77 12.69 23.21
C ARG A 111 -35.07 11.43 24.02
N LYS A 112 -35.02 10.25 23.40
CA LYS A 112 -35.20 8.95 24.08
C LYS A 112 -34.06 8.64 25.06
N ARG A 113 -32.81 8.98 24.69
CA ARG A 113 -31.64 8.84 25.58
C ARG A 113 -31.69 9.78 26.78
N ARG A 114 -32.20 11.01 26.64
CA ARG A 114 -32.42 11.92 27.78
C ARG A 114 -33.41 11.34 28.78
N ARG A 115 -34.59 10.91 28.32
CA ARG A 115 -35.62 10.31 29.21
C ARG A 115 -35.11 9.08 29.97
N LYS A 116 -34.30 8.23 29.32
CA LYS A 116 -33.72 7.06 30.01
C LYS A 116 -32.69 7.44 31.08
N ARG A 117 -31.94 8.53 30.89
CA ARG A 117 -30.98 9.02 31.88
C ARG A 117 -31.68 9.61 33.10
N ASP A 118 -32.76 10.35 32.88
CA ASP A 118 -33.55 10.94 33.97
C ASP A 118 -34.29 9.87 34.79
N ALA A 119 -34.76 8.79 34.14
CA ALA A 119 -35.40 7.66 34.82
C ALA A 119 -34.42 6.78 35.63
N GLN A 120 -33.13 6.76 35.31
CA GLN A 120 -32.13 5.99 36.05
C GLN A 120 -31.44 6.77 37.18
N GLY A 121 -31.74 8.07 37.33
CA GLY A 121 -31.19 8.91 38.40
C GLY A 121 -32.06 9.00 39.66
N LEU A 122 -33.24 8.39 39.68
CA LEU A 122 -34.23 8.51 40.77
C LEU A 122 -34.65 7.14 41.33
N ALA A 123 -33.67 6.25 41.52
CA ALA A 123 -33.86 4.98 42.23
C ALA A 123 -32.92 4.91 43.43
N ASP A 124 -33.14 5.81 44.38
CA ASP A 124 -32.82 5.60 45.80
C ASP A 124 -33.77 6.49 46.62
N GLU A 125 -35.03 6.05 46.76
CA GLU A 125 -35.71 5.89 48.05
C GLU A 125 -37.13 5.32 47.81
N SER A 126 -37.45 4.31 48.59
CA SER A 126 -38.59 3.39 48.53
C SER A 126 -39.94 4.01 48.92
N VAL A 127 -41.00 3.81 48.14
CA VAL A 127 -42.39 3.76 48.64
C VAL A 127 -43.22 2.81 47.78
N ASP A 128 -43.84 1.83 48.45
CA ASP A 128 -44.73 0.81 47.90
C ASP A 128 -46.08 1.38 47.45
N GLY A 129 -46.61 0.81 46.36
CA GLY A 129 -48.03 0.81 46.03
C GLY A 129 -48.45 1.85 44.98
N GLU A 130 -48.84 1.37 43.81
CA GLU A 130 -50.24 1.42 43.34
C GLU A 130 -50.25 1.08 41.84
N GLU A 131 -50.91 -0.03 41.49
CA GLU A 131 -51.17 -0.42 40.12
C GLU A 131 -52.09 0.62 39.48
N THR A 132 -51.60 1.36 38.50
CA THR A 132 -52.46 2.13 37.60
C THR A 132 -52.27 1.61 36.18
N GLU A 133 -53.15 0.69 35.80
CA GLU A 133 -53.49 0.40 34.41
C GLU A 133 -53.98 1.72 33.78
N SER A 134 -53.20 2.27 32.86
CA SER A 134 -53.70 3.31 31.97
C SER A 134 -53.48 2.87 30.53
N ASP A 135 -54.55 2.27 30.00
CA ASP A 135 -54.82 2.14 28.57
C ASP A 135 -54.64 3.48 27.86
N THR A 136 -53.61 3.56 27.03
CA THR A 136 -53.59 4.49 25.90
C THR A 136 -53.23 3.70 24.65
N SER A 137 -54.28 3.17 24.02
CA SER A 137 -54.33 2.76 22.62
C SER A 137 -53.97 3.97 21.73
N ILE A 138 -52.71 4.03 21.30
CA ILE A 138 -52.27 4.82 20.14
C ILE A 138 -51.92 3.78 19.07
N ASP A 139 -52.96 3.16 18.54
CA ASP A 139 -52.87 2.16 17.49
C ASP A 139 -53.15 2.90 16.19
N GLY A 140 -52.14 3.11 15.34
CA GLY A 140 -52.41 3.56 13.97
C GLY A 140 -51.30 4.21 13.15
N GLU A 141 -50.15 4.62 13.71
CA GLU A 141 -49.19 5.44 12.92
C GLU A 141 -47.74 4.91 12.90
N ALA A 142 -47.43 3.84 13.65
CA ALA A 142 -46.10 3.22 13.63
C ALA A 142 -45.91 2.20 12.49
N ASP A 143 -47.00 1.60 11.98
CA ASP A 143 -46.93 0.54 10.97
C ASP A 143 -46.78 1.05 9.53
N GLU A 144 -47.20 2.28 9.24
CA GLU A 144 -46.99 2.93 7.93
C GLU A 144 -45.50 3.31 7.73
N ALA A 145 -44.86 3.81 8.79
CA ALA A 145 -43.44 4.17 8.77
C ALA A 145 -42.53 2.94 8.62
N SER A 146 -42.88 1.80 9.23
CA SER A 146 -42.11 0.58 9.11
C SER A 146 -42.23 -0.04 7.70
N LYS A 147 -43.37 0.14 7.02
CA LYS A 147 -43.58 -0.33 5.63
C LYS A 147 -42.90 0.57 4.59
N ALA A 148 -42.74 1.87 4.87
CA ALA A 148 -41.91 2.78 4.06
C ALA A 148 -40.40 2.50 4.21
N ILE A 149 -39.96 2.03 5.38
CA ILE A 149 -38.57 1.60 5.61
C ILE A 149 -38.28 0.24 4.98
N GLU A 150 -39.25 -0.68 4.91
CA GLU A 150 -39.10 -1.98 4.25
C GLU A 150 -39.26 -1.90 2.72
N GLN A 151 -39.97 -0.88 2.20
CA GLN A 151 -39.85 -0.47 0.81
C GLN A 151 -38.49 0.17 0.48
N GLY A 152 -37.64 0.45 1.50
CA GLY A 152 -36.23 0.02 1.63
C GLY A 152 -35.20 0.44 0.59
N LEU A 153 -35.65 1.04 -0.49
CA LEU A 153 -34.89 1.67 -1.56
C LEU A 153 -34.84 3.18 -1.33
N LEU A 154 -34.79 3.61 -0.06
CA LEU A 154 -34.34 4.94 0.31
C LEU A 154 -32.83 5.02 0.05
N GLY A 155 -32.49 5.07 -1.24
CA GLY A 155 -31.26 5.66 -1.77
C GLY A 155 -29.96 5.04 -1.29
N GLN A 156 -29.83 3.71 -1.25
CA GLN A 156 -28.48 3.12 -1.25
C GLN A 156 -27.83 3.44 -2.59
N VAL A 157 -26.98 4.46 -2.61
CA VAL A 157 -26.24 4.89 -3.79
C VAL A 157 -24.85 4.29 -3.72
N GLU A 158 -24.45 3.63 -4.80
CA GLU A 158 -23.06 3.25 -5.01
C GLU A 158 -22.32 4.42 -5.64
N LEU A 159 -21.24 4.85 -4.98
CA LEU A 159 -20.44 5.99 -5.40
C LEU A 159 -18.97 5.59 -5.42
N ASP A 160 -18.33 5.80 -6.57
CA ASP A 160 -16.89 5.67 -6.68
C ASP A 160 -16.21 6.97 -6.25
N ARG A 161 -15.15 6.85 -5.44
CA ARG A 161 -14.32 7.99 -5.04
C ARG A 161 -12.84 7.71 -5.27
N PRO A 162 -12.02 8.75 -5.47
CA PRO A 162 -10.57 8.57 -5.53
C PRO A 162 -10.07 8.07 -4.18
N CYS A 163 -9.19 7.08 -4.23
CA CYS A 163 -8.56 6.53 -3.05
C CYS A 163 -7.05 6.77 -3.08
N ALA A 164 -6.50 7.05 -1.90
CA ALA A 164 -5.07 7.17 -1.74
C ALA A 164 -4.37 5.83 -2.01
N ARG A 165 -3.14 5.96 -2.50
CA ARG A 165 -2.18 4.94 -2.91
C ARG A 165 -2.22 3.63 -2.07
N VAL A 166 -2.30 2.48 -2.74
CA VAL A 166 -2.35 1.15 -2.09
C VAL A 166 -0.96 0.72 -1.59
N VAL A 167 -0.60 1.15 -0.38
CA VAL A 167 0.73 0.90 0.23
C VAL A 167 1.12 -0.59 0.23
N ALA A 168 0.15 -1.50 0.38
CA ALA A 168 0.43 -2.93 0.42
C ALA A 168 0.97 -3.47 -0.92
N LYS A 169 0.44 -3.00 -2.04
CA LYS A 169 0.87 -3.44 -3.38
C LYS A 169 2.21 -2.84 -3.75
N GLU A 170 2.41 -1.57 -3.45
CA GLU A 170 3.67 -0.88 -3.76
C GLU A 170 4.85 -1.40 -2.95
N ARG A 171 4.62 -1.87 -1.72
CA ARG A 171 5.66 -2.53 -0.94
C ARG A 171 6.15 -3.82 -1.60
N ALA A 172 5.28 -4.54 -2.30
CA ALA A 172 5.67 -5.73 -3.04
C ALA A 172 6.53 -5.34 -4.26
N ASP A 173 6.09 -4.36 -5.06
CA ASP A 173 6.81 -3.90 -6.24
C ASP A 173 8.18 -3.26 -5.86
N PHE A 174 8.21 -2.50 -4.76
CA PHE A 174 9.45 -1.97 -4.21
C PHE A 174 10.42 -3.07 -3.76
N GLY A 175 9.88 -4.16 -3.20
CA GLY A 175 10.66 -5.32 -2.79
C GLY A 175 11.41 -5.97 -3.96
N GLU A 176 10.77 -6.11 -5.12
CA GLU A 176 11.39 -6.64 -6.34
C GLU A 176 12.57 -5.78 -6.79
N PHE A 177 12.39 -4.46 -6.82
CA PHE A 177 13.44 -3.52 -7.18
C PHE A 177 14.65 -3.62 -6.23
N VAL A 178 14.40 -3.67 -4.92
CA VAL A 178 15.47 -3.80 -3.92
C VAL A 178 16.19 -5.14 -4.07
N LEU A 179 15.46 -6.25 -4.23
CA LEU A 179 16.05 -7.58 -4.42
C LEU A 179 16.92 -7.65 -5.67
N CYS A 180 16.49 -7.03 -6.78
CA CYS A 180 17.25 -6.96 -8.01
C CYS A 180 18.58 -6.21 -7.83
N ASN A 181 18.56 -5.06 -7.15
CA ASN A 181 19.79 -4.31 -6.83
C ASN A 181 20.73 -5.08 -5.90
N VAL A 182 20.19 -5.76 -4.88
CA VAL A 182 20.98 -6.61 -3.99
C VAL A 182 21.62 -7.75 -4.77
N ALA A 183 20.90 -8.38 -5.71
CA ALA A 183 21.46 -9.42 -6.57
C ALA A 183 22.64 -8.90 -7.42
N PHE A 184 22.52 -7.72 -8.03
CA PHE A 184 23.63 -7.10 -8.76
C PHE A 184 24.82 -6.76 -7.86
N ALA A 185 24.58 -6.27 -6.65
CA ALA A 185 25.65 -6.01 -5.68
C ALA A 185 26.40 -7.29 -5.29
N LEU A 186 25.69 -8.40 -5.07
CA LEU A 186 26.29 -9.70 -4.76
C LEU A 186 27.09 -10.25 -5.95
N LEU A 187 26.57 -10.12 -7.18
CA LEU A 187 27.31 -10.50 -8.39
C LEU A 187 28.60 -9.67 -8.54
N GLY A 188 28.53 -8.36 -8.33
CA GLY A 188 29.70 -7.48 -8.34
C GLY A 188 30.72 -7.87 -7.27
N LEU A 189 30.27 -8.16 -6.04
CA LEU A 189 31.12 -8.61 -4.95
C LEU A 189 31.77 -9.97 -5.26
N GLY A 190 31.04 -10.88 -5.90
CA GLY A 190 31.54 -12.17 -6.36
C GLY A 190 32.67 -12.03 -7.38
N VAL A 191 32.50 -11.16 -8.37
CA VAL A 191 33.53 -10.86 -9.38
C VAL A 191 34.77 -10.22 -8.74
N LEU A 192 34.58 -9.26 -7.84
CA LEU A 192 35.68 -8.62 -7.11
C LEU A 192 36.45 -9.64 -6.25
N SER A 193 35.73 -10.49 -5.51
CA SER A 193 36.32 -11.55 -4.68
C SER A 193 37.12 -12.56 -5.52
N PHE A 194 36.58 -12.96 -6.67
CA PHE A 194 37.28 -13.84 -7.60
C PHE A 194 38.57 -13.20 -8.12
N ARG A 195 38.51 -11.92 -8.52
CA ARG A 195 39.67 -11.18 -9.01
C ARG A 195 40.75 -11.03 -7.92
N GLN A 196 40.36 -10.70 -6.69
CA GLN A 196 41.27 -10.58 -5.56
C GLN A 196 42.00 -11.90 -5.28
N ARG A 197 41.26 -13.02 -5.25
CA ARG A 197 41.86 -14.36 -5.07
C ARG A 197 42.81 -14.73 -6.20
N SER A 198 42.46 -14.41 -7.45
CA SER A 198 43.32 -14.66 -8.60
C SER A 198 44.65 -13.91 -8.51
N LEU A 199 44.63 -12.64 -8.08
CA LEU A 199 45.84 -11.84 -7.89
C LEU A 199 46.71 -12.37 -6.74
N ALA A 200 46.10 -12.73 -5.60
CA ALA A 200 46.81 -13.30 -4.46
C ALA A 200 47.50 -14.63 -4.82
N ALA A 201 46.81 -15.51 -5.57
CA ALA A 201 47.39 -16.77 -6.03
C ALA A 201 48.59 -16.56 -6.98
N GLN A 202 48.53 -15.56 -7.86
CA GLN A 202 49.66 -15.24 -8.74
C GLN A 202 50.87 -14.70 -7.97
N GLN A 203 50.64 -13.86 -6.95
CA GLN A 203 51.70 -13.36 -6.09
C GLN A 203 52.38 -14.50 -5.34
N TYR A 204 51.60 -15.44 -4.78
CA TYR A 204 52.12 -16.63 -4.11
C TYR A 204 52.99 -17.51 -5.03
N LEU A 205 52.58 -17.70 -6.29
CA LEU A 205 53.39 -18.46 -7.25
C LEU A 205 54.67 -17.73 -7.65
N ARG A 206 54.67 -16.39 -7.66
CA ARG A 206 55.86 -15.58 -7.99
C ARG A 206 56.90 -15.62 -6.88
N SER A 207 56.51 -15.56 -5.61
CA SER A 207 57.45 -15.71 -4.50
C SER A 207 58.10 -17.09 -4.54
N HIS A 208 57.31 -18.15 -4.67
CA HIS A 208 57.82 -19.52 -4.68
C HIS A 208 58.77 -19.82 -5.87
N ARG A 209 58.58 -19.14 -7.01
CA ARG A 209 59.52 -19.22 -8.16
C ARG A 209 60.85 -18.53 -7.87
N ARG A 210 60.86 -17.43 -7.11
CA ARG A 210 62.10 -16.73 -6.71
C ARG A 210 62.90 -17.60 -5.75
N ASP A 211 62.24 -18.16 -4.73
CA ASP A 211 62.89 -19.03 -3.74
C ASP A 211 63.50 -20.27 -4.40
N ALA A 212 62.78 -20.89 -5.34
CA ALA A 212 63.31 -22.02 -6.10
C ALA A 212 64.52 -21.64 -6.99
N SER A 213 64.51 -20.42 -7.57
CA SER A 213 65.65 -19.91 -8.35
C SER A 213 66.87 -19.64 -7.47
N GLU A 214 66.68 -19.13 -6.25
CA GLU A 214 67.77 -18.87 -5.31
C GLU A 214 68.36 -20.17 -4.78
N TYR A 215 67.50 -21.11 -4.40
CA TYR A 215 67.91 -22.46 -3.99
C TYR A 215 68.78 -23.14 -5.06
N MET A 216 68.36 -23.08 -6.33
CA MET A 216 69.13 -23.64 -7.44
C MET A 216 70.48 -22.94 -7.70
N ARG A 217 70.66 -21.67 -7.30
CA ARG A 217 71.97 -21.01 -7.36
C ARG A 217 72.89 -21.47 -6.23
N SER A 218 72.35 -21.74 -5.05
CA SER A 218 73.15 -22.17 -3.88
C SER A 218 73.83 -23.53 -4.02
N ILE A 219 73.33 -24.39 -4.92
CA ILE A 219 73.85 -25.74 -5.15
C ILE A 219 75.08 -25.75 -6.09
N LYS A 220 75.29 -24.68 -6.85
CA LYS A 220 76.42 -24.56 -7.79
C LYS A 220 77.63 -23.94 -7.12
#